data_AF-A0A3N5ZAP8-F1
#
_entry.id   AF-A0A3N5ZAP8-F1
#
_cell.length_a   1.000
_cell.length_b   1.000
_cell.length_c   1.000
_cell.angle_alpha   90.00
_cell.angle_beta   90.00
_cell.angle_gamma   90.00
#
_symmetry.space_group_name_H-M   'P 1'
#
loop_
_entity.id
_entity.type
_entity.pdbx_description
1 polymer ?
#
loop_
_entity_poly.entity_id
_entity_poly.type
_entity_poly.pdbx_seq_one_letter_code
_entity_poly.pdbx_strand_id
1 'polypeptide(L)'
;MRHEISHRRPCNRCMAFLAILLAACSASVPGQVASAPDREIREPIGPGQFYSRDRARLQAGLRALLEDAVPPRLDPPLAIVAPHAGYIYSGQIAADAYKQVAGRAYETVIILGTNHTTPPFRQVAMFAGAGFRTPLGVAAVDEDLRSALMKADSRFVLNSAVHEKEHSVEVQVPFVQHLFPKARVLPVVVGSS
;
A
#
# COMPACT_ATOMS: atom_id res chain seq x y z
N MET A 1 50.26 -49.21 8.07
CA MET A 1 51.63 -49.75 8.10
C MET A 1 52.56 -48.55 7.96
N ARG A 2 53.32 -48.27 9.04
CA ARG A 2 54.61 -47.53 9.17
C ARG A 2 54.87 -46.31 8.25
N HIS A 3 55.02 -45.12 8.85
CA HIS A 3 56.28 -44.32 8.94
C HIS A 3 56.74 -43.74 7.57
N GLU A 4 57.07 -42.45 7.39
CA GLU A 4 58.03 -41.65 8.14
C GLU A 4 57.83 -40.13 7.93
N ILE A 5 58.20 -39.38 8.96
CA ILE A 5 58.58 -37.98 8.91
C ILE A 5 60.04 -37.92 8.45
N SER A 6 60.38 -37.06 7.48
CA SER A 6 61.79 -36.64 7.30
C SER A 6 61.89 -35.17 6.91
N HIS A 7 62.36 -34.39 7.89
CA HIS A 7 62.81 -33.01 7.74
C HIS A 7 64.16 -32.95 7.02
N ARG A 8 64.27 -32.06 6.02
CA ARG A 8 65.55 -31.38 5.72
C ARG A 8 65.31 -29.89 5.49
N ARG A 9 66.00 -29.07 6.30
CA ARG A 9 66.26 -27.62 6.12
C ARG A 9 67.54 -27.46 5.25
N PRO A 10 68.10 -26.24 5.10
CA PRO A 10 67.64 -25.05 4.40
C PRO A 10 68.64 -24.68 3.26
N CYS A 11 68.27 -23.78 2.35
CA CYS A 11 69.30 -23.08 1.57
C CYS A 11 69.00 -21.58 1.53
N ASN A 12 69.77 -20.84 2.32
CA ASN A 12 69.85 -19.38 2.35
C ASN A 12 70.89 -18.93 1.33
N ARG A 13 70.42 -18.47 0.16
CA ARG A 13 71.10 -17.54 -0.75
C ARG A 13 69.97 -16.80 -1.46
N CYS A 14 69.97 -15.52 -1.76
CA CYS A 14 70.81 -14.37 -1.52
C CYS A 14 69.97 -13.22 -2.11
N MET A 15 70.21 -11.99 -1.63
CA MET A 15 69.83 -10.74 -2.28
C MET A 15 68.36 -10.33 -2.27
N ALA A 16 68.05 -9.51 -1.28
CA ALA A 16 67.37 -8.22 -1.41
C ALA A 16 67.03 -7.77 -2.84
N PHE A 17 65.75 -7.49 -3.08
CA PHE A 17 65.33 -6.26 -3.75
C PHE A 17 63.94 -5.87 -3.22
N LEU A 18 63.93 -4.75 -2.52
CA LEU A 18 62.76 -3.99 -2.11
C LEU A 18 62.12 -3.38 -3.36
N ALA A 19 60.95 -3.84 -3.75
CA ALA A 19 60.10 -3.17 -4.72
C ALA A 19 58.68 -3.11 -4.17
N ILE A 20 58.38 -1.98 -3.53
CA ILE A 20 57.04 -1.58 -3.11
C ILE A 20 56.25 -1.27 -4.39
N LEU A 21 55.26 -2.08 -4.70
CA LEU A 21 54.19 -1.74 -5.63
C LEU A 21 52.88 -2.06 -4.91
N LEU A 22 52.24 -1.00 -4.40
CA LEU A 22 50.87 -1.04 -3.93
C LEU A 22 49.99 -1.48 -5.10
N ALA A 23 49.57 -2.75 -5.08
CA ALA A 23 48.40 -3.16 -5.81
C ALA A 23 47.21 -2.47 -5.15
N ALA A 24 46.68 -1.44 -5.81
CA ALA A 24 45.38 -0.87 -5.48
C ALA A 24 44.34 -1.97 -5.67
N CYS A 25 43.93 -2.60 -4.57
CA CYS A 25 42.68 -3.32 -4.51
C CYS A 25 41.57 -2.31 -4.81
N SER A 26 41.10 -2.28 -6.05
CA SER A 26 39.75 -1.78 -6.34
C SER A 26 38.77 -2.75 -5.71
N ALA A 27 38.61 -2.63 -4.40
CA ALA A 27 37.38 -3.04 -3.74
C ALA A 27 36.29 -2.19 -4.38
N SER A 28 35.60 -2.78 -5.36
CA SER A 28 34.30 -2.31 -5.80
C SER A 28 33.47 -2.20 -4.54
N VAL A 29 33.24 -0.95 -4.12
CA VAL A 29 32.28 -0.60 -3.07
C VAL A 29 31.02 -1.36 -3.43
N PRO A 30 30.51 -2.28 -2.58
CA PRO A 30 29.20 -2.86 -2.84
C PRO A 30 28.26 -1.66 -2.96
N GLY A 31 27.71 -1.50 -4.17
CA GLY A 31 26.81 -0.41 -4.49
C GLY A 31 25.80 -0.33 -3.37
N GLN A 32 25.65 0.88 -2.81
CA GLN A 32 24.55 1.18 -1.92
C GLN A 32 23.30 0.66 -2.60
N VAL A 33 22.78 -0.47 -2.10
CA VAL A 33 21.41 -0.88 -2.41
C VAL A 33 20.62 0.31 -1.92
N ALA A 34 20.08 1.09 -2.86
CA ALA A 34 19.17 2.18 -2.53
C ALA A 34 18.16 1.59 -1.54
N SER A 35 18.21 2.07 -0.31
CA SER A 35 17.22 1.71 0.69
C SER A 35 15.86 1.92 0.05
N ALA A 36 14.99 0.92 0.10
CA ALA A 36 13.61 1.06 -0.36
C ALA A 36 13.09 2.41 0.18
N PRO A 37 12.50 3.27 -0.67
CA PRO A 37 12.01 4.57 -0.21
C PRO A 37 11.11 4.30 0.99
N ASP A 38 11.26 5.09 2.06
CA ASP A 38 10.32 5.09 3.18
C ASP A 38 8.91 5.07 2.59
N ARG A 39 8.25 3.93 2.71
CA ARG A 39 7.05 3.64 1.92
C ARG A 39 5.91 4.44 2.49
N GLU A 40 5.72 5.65 1.96
CA GLU A 40 4.74 6.65 2.39
C GLU A 40 3.41 5.97 2.76
N ILE A 41 2.98 6.15 4.01
CA ILE A 41 1.68 5.72 4.48
C ILE A 41 0.82 6.96 4.63
N ARG A 42 -0.32 6.99 3.93
CA ARG A 42 -1.27 8.09 4.09
C ARG A 42 -1.92 7.99 5.46
N GLU A 43 -1.64 8.97 6.31
CA GLU A 43 -2.30 9.09 7.60
C GLU A 43 -3.77 9.52 7.40
N PRO A 44 -4.69 9.08 8.28
CA PRO A 44 -6.10 9.34 8.10
C PRO A 44 -6.47 10.76 8.52
N ILE A 45 -7.24 11.47 7.70
CA ILE A 45 -7.73 12.83 8.00
C ILE A 45 -9.10 12.83 8.67
N GLY A 46 -9.86 11.75 8.45
CA GLY A 46 -11.24 11.59 8.85
C GLY A 46 -11.60 11.02 10.23
N PRO A 47 -10.70 10.37 11.00
CA PRO A 47 -11.07 9.78 12.28
C PRO A 47 -11.59 10.83 13.25
N GLY A 48 -12.79 10.63 13.78
CA GLY A 48 -13.53 11.56 14.65
C GLY A 48 -14.49 12.48 13.89
N GLN A 49 -14.34 12.61 12.57
CA GLN A 49 -15.24 13.38 11.71
C GLN A 49 -16.12 12.47 10.85
N PHE A 50 -15.52 11.50 10.16
CA PHE A 50 -16.26 10.60 9.26
C PHE A 50 -16.50 9.22 9.88
N TYR A 51 -15.61 8.75 10.76
CA TYR A 51 -15.75 7.45 11.43
C TYR A 51 -14.99 7.46 12.76
N SER A 52 -15.24 6.50 13.65
CA SER A 52 -14.66 6.48 15.00
C SER A 52 -13.13 6.40 14.98
N ARG A 53 -12.46 7.19 15.84
CA ARG A 53 -11.01 7.08 16.12
C ARG A 53 -10.64 5.81 16.87
N ASP A 54 -11.55 5.35 17.71
CA ASP A 54 -11.33 4.16 18.52
C ASP A 54 -11.57 2.90 17.66
N ARG A 55 -10.55 2.03 17.62
CA ARG A 55 -10.56 0.80 16.83
C ARG A 55 -11.74 -0.10 17.19
N ALA A 56 -11.98 -0.32 18.48
CA ALA A 56 -13.02 -1.25 18.94
C ALA A 56 -14.41 -0.74 18.57
N ARG A 57 -14.68 0.57 18.79
CA ARG A 57 -15.92 1.23 18.39
C ARG A 57 -16.11 1.23 16.88
N LEU A 58 -15.06 1.47 16.09
CA LEU A 58 -15.13 1.41 14.64
C LEU A 58 -15.50 0.01 14.15
N GLN A 59 -14.83 -1.03 14.68
CA GLN A 59 -15.14 -2.42 14.34
C GLN A 59 -16.56 -2.81 14.75
N ALA A 60 -17.00 -2.42 15.95
CA ALA A 60 -18.36 -2.70 16.42
C ALA A 60 -19.43 -1.99 15.58
N GLY A 61 -19.20 -0.72 15.24
CA GLY A 61 -20.09 0.06 14.39
C GLY A 61 -20.22 -0.55 12.99
N LEU A 62 -19.10 -0.92 12.35
CA LEU A 62 -19.12 -1.58 11.05
C LEU A 62 -19.90 -2.91 11.09
N ARG A 63 -19.70 -3.74 12.13
CA ARG A 63 -20.48 -4.97 12.30
C ARG A 63 -21.97 -4.69 12.41
N ALA A 64 -22.37 -3.77 13.29
CA ALA A 64 -23.77 -3.43 13.49
C ALA A 64 -24.43 -2.95 12.19
N LEU A 65 -23.77 -2.05 11.45
CA LEU A 65 -24.26 -1.57 10.16
C LEU A 65 -24.42 -2.71 9.13
N LEU A 66 -23.45 -3.63 9.07
CA LEU A 66 -23.46 -4.77 8.14
C LEU A 66 -24.41 -5.90 8.55
N GLU A 67 -24.76 -6.00 9.83
CA GLU A 67 -25.78 -6.90 10.36
C GLU A 67 -27.19 -6.41 10.01
N ASP A 68 -27.43 -5.09 10.11
CA ASP A 68 -28.70 -4.44 9.73
C ASP A 68 -28.85 -4.20 8.22
N ALA A 69 -27.76 -4.38 7.45
CA ALA A 69 -27.74 -4.09 6.02
C ALA A 69 -28.72 -4.96 5.22
N VAL A 70 -29.29 -4.37 4.16
CA VAL A 70 -30.16 -5.06 3.21
C VAL A 70 -29.50 -6.35 2.71
N PRO A 71 -30.13 -7.53 2.86
CA PRO A 71 -29.57 -8.79 2.41
C PRO A 71 -29.21 -8.78 0.91
N PRO A 72 -28.20 -9.55 0.47
CA PRO A 72 -27.87 -9.68 -0.94
C PRO A 72 -29.08 -10.07 -1.77
N ARG A 73 -29.37 -9.31 -2.84
CA ARG A 73 -30.54 -9.55 -3.71
C ARG A 73 -30.21 -10.29 -5.00
N LEU A 74 -28.94 -10.30 -5.38
CA LEU A 74 -28.43 -10.84 -6.63
C LEU A 74 -27.12 -11.60 -6.36
N ASP A 75 -26.61 -12.30 -7.37
CA ASP A 75 -25.22 -12.72 -7.37
C ASP A 75 -24.30 -11.53 -7.09
N PRO A 76 -23.19 -11.71 -6.34
CA PRO A 76 -22.33 -10.60 -5.94
C PRO A 76 -21.83 -9.79 -7.16
N PRO A 77 -22.19 -8.49 -7.27
CA PRO A 77 -21.83 -7.68 -8.42
C PRO A 77 -20.32 -7.41 -8.45
N LEU A 78 -19.80 -7.02 -9.61
CA LEU A 78 -18.39 -6.63 -9.74
C LEU A 78 -18.08 -5.28 -9.10
N ALA A 79 -19.07 -4.38 -9.06
CA ALA A 79 -18.92 -3.02 -8.56
C ALA A 79 -20.16 -2.58 -7.80
N ILE A 80 -19.96 -1.67 -6.86
CA ILE A 80 -21.00 -1.00 -6.09
C ILE A 80 -20.78 0.51 -6.13
N VAL A 81 -21.84 1.26 -5.84
CA VAL A 81 -21.76 2.69 -5.58
C VAL A 81 -22.16 2.90 -4.12
N ALA A 82 -21.30 3.57 -3.35
CA ALA A 82 -21.53 3.86 -1.94
C ALA A 82 -21.30 5.35 -1.65
N PRO A 83 -22.08 5.95 -0.74
CA PRO A 83 -21.83 7.31 -0.28
C PRO A 83 -20.54 7.39 0.54
N HIS A 84 -19.97 8.59 0.65
CA HIS A 84 -18.72 8.84 1.39
C HIS A 84 -18.85 9.95 2.45
N ALA A 85 -20.07 10.29 2.87
CA ALA A 85 -20.27 11.15 4.04
C ALA A 85 -19.91 10.39 5.33
N GLY A 86 -19.88 11.10 6.47
CA GLY A 86 -19.61 10.46 7.75
C GLY A 86 -20.59 9.32 8.05
N TYR A 87 -20.12 8.28 8.77
CA TYR A 87 -20.87 7.06 9.04
C TYR A 87 -22.16 7.33 9.82
N ILE A 88 -22.19 8.37 10.65
CA ILE A 88 -23.41 8.79 11.35
C ILE A 88 -24.53 9.24 10.40
N TYR A 89 -24.18 9.69 9.18
CA TYR A 89 -25.13 10.18 8.18
C TYR A 89 -25.39 9.16 7.08
N SER A 90 -24.36 8.43 6.63
CA SER A 90 -24.44 7.60 5.42
C SER A 90 -23.92 6.17 5.61
N GLY A 91 -23.50 5.81 6.82
CA GLY A 91 -22.88 4.51 7.11
C GLY A 91 -23.80 3.33 6.80
N GLN A 92 -25.11 3.45 7.08
CA GLN A 92 -26.07 2.37 6.79
C GLN A 92 -26.26 2.17 5.28
N ILE A 93 -26.39 3.25 4.51
CA ILE A 93 -26.52 3.19 3.05
C ILE A 93 -25.24 2.60 2.43
N ALA A 94 -24.06 2.96 2.94
CA ALA A 94 -22.81 2.35 2.53
C ALA A 94 -22.79 0.84 2.87
N ALA A 95 -23.23 0.45 4.07
CA ALA A 95 -23.28 -0.95 4.48
C ALA A 95 -24.25 -1.77 3.61
N ASP A 96 -25.40 -1.23 3.22
CA ASP A 96 -26.34 -1.86 2.29
C ASP A 96 -25.66 -2.19 0.95
N ALA A 97 -24.84 -1.29 0.43
CA ALA A 97 -24.07 -1.48 -0.79
C ALA A 97 -22.96 -2.53 -0.60
N TYR A 98 -22.13 -2.41 0.45
CA TYR A 98 -21.05 -3.36 0.73
C TYR A 98 -21.55 -4.78 1.03
N LYS A 99 -22.72 -4.92 1.64
CA LYS A 99 -23.31 -6.23 1.92
C LYS A 99 -23.55 -7.04 0.65
N GLN A 100 -23.87 -6.37 -0.47
CA GLN A 100 -24.11 -7.04 -1.76
C GLN A 100 -22.87 -7.75 -2.30
N VAL A 101 -21.66 -7.32 -1.91
CA VAL A 101 -20.38 -7.88 -2.39
C VAL A 101 -19.65 -8.73 -1.36
N ALA A 102 -20.18 -8.87 -0.14
CA ALA A 102 -19.52 -9.57 0.97
C ALA A 102 -19.38 -11.08 0.78
N GLY A 103 -20.13 -11.69 -0.16
CA GLY A 103 -20.09 -13.13 -0.45
C GLY A 103 -18.91 -13.60 -1.31
N ARG A 104 -17.98 -12.69 -1.65
CA ARG A 104 -16.80 -12.98 -2.48
C ARG A 104 -15.51 -12.56 -1.77
N ALA A 105 -14.41 -13.21 -2.16
CA ALA A 105 -13.07 -12.76 -1.83
C ALA A 105 -12.51 -11.92 -2.97
N TYR A 106 -11.76 -10.88 -2.63
CA TYR A 106 -11.08 -10.01 -3.58
C TYR A 106 -9.60 -9.93 -3.22
N GLU A 107 -8.73 -9.99 -4.21
CA GLU A 107 -7.31 -9.73 -4.04
C GLU A 107 -7.03 -8.23 -3.93
N THR A 108 -7.77 -7.44 -4.72
CA THR A 108 -7.66 -5.98 -4.75
C THR A 108 -9.03 -5.34 -4.89
N VAL A 109 -9.28 -4.30 -4.09
CA VAL A 109 -10.47 -3.44 -4.19
C VAL A 109 -10.05 -2.07 -4.70
N ILE A 110 -10.54 -1.69 -5.87
CA ILE A 110 -10.32 -0.36 -6.45
C ILE A 110 -11.38 0.59 -5.88
N ILE A 111 -10.94 1.71 -5.29
CA ILE A 111 -11.82 2.73 -4.73
C ILE A 111 -11.70 3.99 -5.58
N LEU A 112 -12.76 4.30 -6.32
CA LEU A 112 -12.87 5.49 -7.15
C LEU A 112 -13.59 6.59 -6.35
N GLY A 113 -12.82 7.57 -5.88
CA GLY A 113 -13.32 8.75 -5.18
C GLY A 113 -13.44 9.97 -6.09
N THR A 114 -14.31 10.89 -5.71
CA THR A 114 -14.42 12.23 -6.31
C THR A 114 -13.35 13.17 -5.77
N ASN A 115 -13.03 14.23 -6.52
CA ASN A 115 -12.11 15.29 -6.12
C ASN A 115 -12.88 16.50 -5.55
N HIS A 116 -12.79 16.72 -4.24
CA HIS A 116 -13.35 17.88 -3.54
C HIS A 116 -12.31 18.93 -3.19
N THR A 117 -11.04 18.53 -3.08
CA THR A 117 -10.01 19.36 -2.43
C THR A 117 -9.00 19.99 -3.36
N THR A 118 -8.93 19.57 -4.61
CA THR A 118 -7.89 20.02 -5.56
C THR A 118 -8.46 20.47 -6.90
N PRO A 119 -9.32 21.51 -6.96
CA PRO A 119 -9.71 22.12 -8.23
C PRO A 119 -8.64 23.12 -8.73
N PRO A 120 -8.35 23.19 -10.05
CA PRO A 120 -8.81 22.30 -11.12
C PRO A 120 -7.84 21.10 -11.28
N PHE A 121 -8.33 19.88 -11.09
CA PHE A 121 -7.59 18.66 -11.42
C PHE A 121 -8.45 17.78 -12.33
N ARG A 122 -7.91 17.43 -13.50
CA ARG A 122 -8.64 16.81 -14.64
C ARG A 122 -8.09 15.45 -15.07
N GLN A 123 -7.26 14.83 -14.23
CA GLN A 123 -6.66 13.51 -14.49
C GLN A 123 -7.20 12.48 -13.49
N VAL A 124 -6.64 11.27 -13.53
CA VAL A 124 -6.95 10.20 -12.56
C VAL A 124 -5.73 9.99 -11.66
N ALA A 125 -5.82 10.46 -10.42
CA ALA A 125 -4.72 10.40 -9.46
C ALA A 125 -4.74 9.09 -8.66
N MET A 126 -3.66 8.34 -8.70
CA MET A 126 -3.39 7.23 -7.79
C MET A 126 -2.42 7.67 -6.70
N PHE A 127 -2.55 7.08 -5.51
CA PHE A 127 -1.63 7.36 -4.41
C PHE A 127 -0.24 6.74 -4.68
N ALA A 128 0.82 7.51 -4.47
CA ALA A 128 2.20 7.07 -4.71
C ALA A 128 2.74 6.16 -3.59
N GLY A 129 2.24 6.35 -2.36
CA GLY A 129 2.66 5.57 -1.21
C GLY A 129 2.13 4.12 -1.21
N ALA A 130 2.49 3.39 -0.15
CA ALA A 130 2.25 1.95 -0.04
C ALA A 130 1.03 1.56 0.80
N GLY A 131 0.37 2.52 1.46
CA GLY A 131 -0.78 2.19 2.27
C GLY A 131 -1.59 3.38 2.78
N PHE A 132 -2.82 3.09 3.19
CA PHE A 132 -3.72 4.01 3.89
C PHE A 132 -3.88 3.53 5.32
N ARG A 133 -3.49 4.35 6.30
CA ARG A 133 -3.74 4.03 7.71
C ARG A 133 -5.18 4.37 8.06
N THR A 134 -5.80 3.51 8.85
CA THR A 134 -7.04 3.78 9.58
C THR A 134 -6.87 3.26 11.03
N PRO A 135 -7.85 3.46 11.93
CA PRO A 135 -7.85 2.79 13.23
C PRO A 135 -7.85 1.25 13.15
N LEU A 136 -8.24 0.69 11.99
CA LEU A 136 -8.19 -0.75 11.74
C LEU A 136 -6.79 -1.26 11.33
N GLY A 137 -5.82 -0.38 11.15
CA GLY A 137 -4.47 -0.69 10.69
C GLY A 137 -4.20 -0.10 9.32
N VAL A 138 -3.13 -0.55 8.66
CA VAL A 138 -2.76 -0.08 7.32
C VAL A 138 -3.39 -0.98 6.26
N ALA A 139 -4.16 -0.40 5.35
CA ALA A 139 -4.59 -1.05 4.12
C ALA A 139 -3.48 -0.89 3.08
N ALA A 140 -2.89 -1.99 2.61
CA ALA A 140 -1.80 -1.97 1.64
C ALA A 140 -2.30 -1.55 0.25
N VAL A 141 -1.54 -0.72 -0.45
CA VAL A 141 -1.83 -0.34 -1.83
C VAL A 141 -1.36 -1.43 -2.80
N ASP A 142 -2.15 -1.70 -3.84
CA ASP A 142 -1.74 -2.56 -4.94
C ASP A 142 -0.79 -1.82 -5.89
N GLU A 143 0.50 -1.87 -5.57
CA GLU A 143 1.57 -1.21 -6.33
C GLU A 143 1.76 -1.80 -7.75
N ASP A 144 1.48 -3.09 -7.91
CA ASP A 144 1.61 -3.80 -9.19
C ASP A 144 0.51 -3.35 -10.16
N LEU A 145 -0.74 -3.36 -9.69
CA LEU A 145 -1.88 -2.91 -10.48
C LEU A 145 -1.77 -1.41 -10.81
N ARG A 146 -1.37 -0.58 -9.85
CA ARG A 146 -1.07 0.83 -10.06
C ARG A 146 -0.07 1.03 -11.20
N SER A 147 1.04 0.29 -11.17
CA SER A 147 2.09 0.37 -12.18
C SER A 147 1.61 -0.11 -13.55
N ALA A 148 0.76 -1.14 -13.60
CA ALA A 148 0.15 -1.61 -14.84
C ALA A 148 -0.78 -0.57 -15.46
N LEU A 149 -1.62 0.11 -14.67
CA LEU A 149 -2.53 1.15 -15.15
C LEU A 149 -1.80 2.38 -15.70
N MET A 150 -0.72 2.82 -15.03
CA MET A 150 0.12 3.92 -15.55
C MET A 150 0.76 3.61 -16.90
N LYS A 151 1.14 2.36 -17.13
CA LYS A 151 1.70 1.91 -18.42
C LYS A 151 0.64 1.80 -19.50
N ALA A 152 -0.59 1.44 -19.12
CA ALA A 152 -1.69 1.25 -20.05
C ALA A 152 -2.25 2.58 -20.57
N ASP A 153 -2.27 3.63 -19.75
CA ASP A 153 -2.87 4.91 -20.15
C ASP A 153 -2.24 6.09 -19.39
N SER A 154 -1.80 7.13 -20.13
CA SER A 154 -1.14 8.32 -19.58
C SER A 154 -2.05 9.22 -18.74
N ARG A 155 -3.36 8.98 -18.70
CA ARG A 155 -4.31 9.70 -17.83
C ARG A 155 -4.17 9.30 -16.36
N PHE A 156 -3.60 8.13 -16.07
CA PHE A 156 -3.31 7.70 -14.71
C PHE A 156 -1.97 8.28 -14.23
N VAL A 157 -2.01 9.07 -13.17
CA VAL A 157 -0.82 9.74 -12.61
C VAL A 157 -0.62 9.42 -11.15
N LEU A 158 0.62 9.42 -10.67
CA LEU A 158 0.92 9.41 -9.23
C LEU A 158 0.86 10.84 -8.71
N ASN A 159 0.01 11.10 -7.73
CA ASN A 159 -0.10 12.42 -7.13
C ASN A 159 -0.62 12.31 -5.69
N SER A 160 0.28 12.12 -4.72
CA SER A 160 -0.08 12.01 -3.29
C SER A 160 -0.81 13.26 -2.78
N ALA A 161 -0.48 14.46 -3.28
CA ALA A 161 -1.09 15.71 -2.85
C ALA A 161 -2.61 15.79 -3.10
N VAL A 162 -3.11 15.14 -4.16
CA VAL A 162 -4.56 15.04 -4.44
C VAL A 162 -5.26 14.18 -3.39
N HIS A 163 -4.55 13.22 -2.79
CA HIS A 163 -5.12 12.33 -1.77
C HIS A 163 -5.02 12.91 -0.35
N GLU A 164 -4.05 13.79 -0.07
CA GLU A 164 -3.72 14.27 1.28
C GLU A 164 -4.93 14.78 2.08
N LYS A 165 -5.79 15.57 1.44
CA LYS A 165 -6.98 16.17 2.07
C LYS A 165 -8.30 15.59 1.57
N GLU A 166 -8.24 14.67 0.60
CA GLU A 166 -9.43 14.04 0.04
C GLU A 166 -9.91 12.90 0.95
N HIS A 167 -11.22 12.87 1.21
CA HIS A 167 -11.83 11.92 2.13
C HIS A 167 -12.69 10.86 1.42
N SER A 168 -13.12 11.13 0.18
CA SER A 168 -14.05 10.27 -0.56
C SER A 168 -13.56 8.82 -0.66
N VAL A 169 -12.26 8.62 -0.86
CA VAL A 169 -11.59 7.32 -0.83
C VAL A 169 -11.42 6.79 0.60
N GLU A 170 -10.93 7.62 1.52
CA GLU A 170 -10.59 7.20 2.89
C GLU A 170 -11.80 6.60 3.63
N VAL A 171 -12.98 7.21 3.48
CA VAL A 171 -14.22 6.79 4.16
C VAL A 171 -14.62 5.35 3.79
N GLN A 172 -14.17 4.86 2.63
CA GLN A 172 -14.43 3.51 2.14
C GLN A 172 -13.44 2.47 2.71
N VAL A 173 -12.24 2.88 3.09
CA VAL A 173 -11.16 1.96 3.50
C VAL A 173 -11.53 1.09 4.71
N PRO A 174 -12.19 1.59 5.77
CA PRO A 174 -12.57 0.73 6.89
C PRO A 174 -13.57 -0.37 6.52
N PHE A 175 -14.51 -0.13 5.60
CA PHE A 175 -15.41 -1.17 5.08
C PHE A 175 -14.62 -2.27 4.37
N VAL A 176 -13.66 -1.90 3.52
CA VAL A 176 -12.80 -2.85 2.80
C VAL A 176 -11.96 -3.66 3.79
N GLN A 177 -11.29 -3.02 4.75
CA GLN A 177 -10.49 -3.71 5.76
C GLN A 177 -11.33 -4.67 6.62
N HIS A 178 -12.59 -4.35 6.86
CA HIS A 178 -13.49 -5.18 7.65
C HIS A 178 -13.98 -6.41 6.90
N LEU A 179 -14.44 -6.23 5.65
CA LEU A 179 -15.02 -7.32 4.85
C LEU A 179 -13.96 -8.16 4.14
N PHE A 180 -12.87 -7.54 3.71
CA PHE A 180 -11.85 -8.15 2.87
C PHE A 180 -10.46 -7.93 3.47
N PRO A 181 -10.15 -8.47 4.67
CA PRO A 181 -8.93 -8.16 5.42
C PRO A 181 -7.62 -8.57 4.72
N LYS A 182 -7.68 -9.40 3.68
CA LYS A 182 -6.53 -9.81 2.86
C LYS A 182 -6.39 -9.00 1.56
N ALA A 183 -7.41 -8.21 1.21
CA ALA A 183 -7.39 -7.43 -0.03
C ALA A 183 -6.43 -6.24 0.09
N ARG A 184 -5.73 -5.96 -1.00
CA ARG A 184 -5.08 -4.66 -1.22
C ARG A 184 -6.12 -3.64 -1.65
N VAL A 185 -5.82 -2.36 -1.49
CA VAL A 185 -6.63 -1.26 -2.02
C VAL A 185 -5.92 -0.61 -3.21
N LEU A 186 -6.67 -0.15 -4.20
CA LEU A 186 -6.16 0.81 -5.17
C LEU A 186 -6.95 2.12 -5.01
N PRO A 187 -6.41 3.09 -4.23
CA PRO A 187 -7.04 4.38 -4.01
C PRO A 187 -6.87 5.27 -5.25
N VAL A 188 -7.99 5.73 -5.81
CA VAL A 188 -8.02 6.53 -7.03
C VAL A 188 -8.93 7.74 -6.84
N VAL A 189 -8.42 8.94 -7.11
CA VAL A 189 -9.22 10.16 -7.16
C VAL A 189 -9.44 10.56 -8.62
N VAL A 190 -10.70 10.69 -9.00
CA VAL A 190 -11.10 11.08 -10.35
C VAL A 190 -11.36 12.57 -10.39
N GLY A 191 -10.55 13.29 -11.17
CA GLY A 191 -10.74 14.71 -11.44
C GLY A 191 -11.99 14.97 -12.28
N SER A 192 -12.66 16.09 -12.02
CA SER A 192 -13.77 16.57 -12.85
C SER A 192 -13.27 17.56 -13.92
N SER A 193 -13.92 17.53 -15.08
CA SER A 193 -13.71 18.44 -16.21
C SER A 193 -14.14 19.86 -15.89
#